data_AF-A0AAX1U2A5-F1
#
_entry.id   AF-A0AAX1U2A5-F1
#
_cell.length_a   1.000
_cell.length_b   1.000
_cell.length_c   1.000
_cell.angle_alpha   90.00
_cell.angle_beta   90.00
_cell.angle_gamma   90.00
#
_symmetry.space_group_name_H-M   'P 1'
#
loop_
_entity.id
_entity.type
_entity.pdbx_description
1 polymer ?
#
loop_
_entity_poly.entity_id
_entity_poly.type
_entity_poly.pdbx_seq_one_letter_code
_entity_poly.pdbx_strand_id
1 'polypeptide(L)'
;MTKDEARSLLKVHAGSNEACFDQGYCFKLRYGIKSEEEIEKLFDEIFACLKCLKDSFYKENISRDLLADIQSIQAQSILYIHQKETYGERIGIYTEVLSETLVYLLENVEQPFVAYDHYKENYDLK
;
A
#
# COMPACT_ATOMS: atom_id res chain seq x y z
N MET A 1 0.21 6.00 -15.94
CA MET A 1 0.59 4.64 -15.52
C MET A 1 -0.32 3.64 -16.24
N THR A 2 0.27 2.65 -16.89
CA THR A 2 -0.41 1.50 -17.48
C THR A 2 -0.65 0.41 -16.42
N LYS A 3 -1.49 -0.58 -16.73
CA LYS A 3 -1.76 -1.69 -15.79
C LYS A 3 -0.51 -2.55 -15.51
N ASP A 4 0.38 -2.71 -16.50
CA ASP A 4 1.61 -3.48 -16.34
C ASP A 4 2.67 -2.72 -15.54
N GLU A 5 2.77 -1.41 -15.74
CA GLU A 5 3.57 -0.51 -14.88
C GLU A 5 3.09 -0.57 -13.43
N ALA A 6 1.78 -0.47 -13.20
CA ALA A 6 1.20 -0.54 -11.85
C ALA A 6 1.51 -1.87 -11.15
N ARG A 7 1.39 -3.00 -11.87
CA ARG A 7 1.76 -4.32 -11.32
C ARG A 7 3.24 -4.40 -10.99
N SER A 8 4.09 -3.85 -11.85
CA SER A 8 5.53 -3.89 -11.66
C SER A 8 5.97 -3.04 -10.46
N LEU A 9 5.39 -1.85 -10.29
CA LEU A 9 5.63 -0.99 -9.13
C LEU A 9 5.10 -1.60 -7.84
N LEU A 10 3.90 -2.19 -7.85
CA LEU A 10 3.36 -2.85 -6.65
C LEU A 10 4.26 -3.99 -6.16
N LYS A 11 4.86 -4.77 -7.09
CA LYS A 11 5.87 -5.78 -6.75
C LYS A 11 7.14 -5.20 -6.12
N VAL A 12 7.58 -4.02 -6.58
CA VAL A 12 8.68 -3.30 -5.95
C VAL A 12 8.32 -2.93 -4.51
N HIS A 13 7.14 -2.34 -4.27
CA HIS A 13 6.71 -1.99 -2.92
C HIS A 13 6.52 -3.20 -2.00
N ALA A 14 6.00 -4.30 -2.53
CA ALA A 14 5.82 -5.57 -1.81
C ALA A 14 7.14 -6.26 -1.48
N GLY A 15 8.21 -5.95 -2.22
CA GLY A 15 9.50 -6.61 -2.11
C GLY A 15 9.59 -7.95 -2.82
N SER A 16 8.73 -8.18 -3.80
CA SER A 16 8.74 -9.36 -4.67
C SER A 16 9.55 -9.13 -5.96
N ASN A 17 10.05 -7.91 -6.21
CA ASN A 17 10.94 -7.60 -7.33
C ASN A 17 12.39 -7.39 -6.86
N GLU A 18 13.26 -8.36 -7.14
CA GLU A 18 14.67 -8.34 -6.73
C GLU A 18 15.49 -7.19 -7.36
N ALA A 19 15.12 -6.71 -8.54
CA ALA A 19 15.95 -5.75 -9.28
C ALA A 19 15.91 -4.32 -8.71
N CYS A 20 14.79 -3.94 -8.08
CA CYS A 20 14.57 -2.58 -7.55
C CYS A 20 13.99 -2.59 -6.13
N PHE A 21 14.16 -3.68 -5.38
CA PHE A 21 13.56 -3.86 -4.06
C PHE A 21 13.90 -2.72 -3.10
N ASP A 22 15.12 -2.18 -3.17
CA ASP A 22 15.62 -1.11 -2.29
C ASP A 22 14.84 0.22 -2.39
N GLN A 23 14.03 0.37 -3.43
CA GLN A 23 13.16 1.52 -3.67
C GLN A 23 11.76 1.33 -3.07
N GLY A 24 11.40 0.09 -2.70
CA GLY A 24 10.06 -0.28 -2.27
C GLY A 24 9.72 0.09 -0.83
N TYR A 25 8.42 0.20 -0.57
CA TYR A 25 7.85 0.49 0.75
C TYR A 25 8.29 -0.53 1.80
N CYS A 26 8.15 -1.83 1.53
CA CYS A 26 8.59 -2.89 2.45
C CYS A 26 10.08 -2.82 2.79
N PHE A 27 10.92 -2.42 1.84
CA PHE A 27 12.35 -2.24 2.09
C PHE A 27 12.60 -1.09 3.07
N LYS A 28 11.96 0.08 2.86
CA LYS A 28 12.10 1.22 3.78
C LYS A 28 11.63 0.87 5.19
N LEU A 29 10.52 0.14 5.31
CA LEU A 29 10.06 -0.33 6.61
C LEU A 29 11.09 -1.25 7.29
N ARG A 30 11.75 -2.14 6.55
CA ARG A 30 12.69 -3.12 7.13
C ARG A 30 14.06 -2.55 7.43
N TYR A 31 14.56 -1.64 6.59
CA TYR A 31 15.97 -1.22 6.60
C TYR A 31 16.18 0.25 6.96
N GLY A 32 15.10 1.02 7.11
CA GLY A 32 15.14 2.39 7.60
C GLY A 32 14.35 3.35 6.73
N ILE A 33 13.52 4.14 7.40
CA ILE A 33 12.78 5.26 6.81
C ILE A 33 13.62 6.52 7.01
N LYS A 34 13.89 7.25 5.92
CA LYS A 34 14.71 8.47 6.01
C LYS A 34 13.92 9.68 6.46
N SER A 35 12.67 9.79 6.01
CA SER A 35 11.76 10.85 6.42
C SER A 35 10.30 10.42 6.27
N GLU A 36 9.41 11.19 6.89
CA GLU A 36 7.97 10.99 6.77
C GLU A 36 7.50 11.19 5.32
N GLU A 37 8.03 12.19 4.62
CA GLU A 37 7.66 12.48 3.22
C GLU A 37 8.09 11.36 2.28
N GLU A 38 9.21 10.66 2.57
CA GLU A 38 9.63 9.50 1.79
C GLU A 38 8.58 8.39 1.87
N ILE A 39 8.14 8.05 3.08
CA ILE A 39 7.22 6.93 3.28
C ILE A 39 5.80 7.27 2.82
N GLU A 40 5.38 8.53 3.00
CA GLU A 40 4.11 9.04 2.45
C GLU A 40 4.08 8.93 0.92
N LYS A 41 5.15 9.36 0.24
CA LYS A 41 5.22 9.26 -1.22
C LYS A 41 5.11 7.82 -1.71
N LEU A 42 5.76 6.87 -1.03
CA LEU A 42 5.67 5.45 -1.37
C LEU A 42 4.28 4.88 -1.11
N PHE A 43 3.61 5.34 -0.05
CA PHE A 43 2.22 4.98 0.25
C PHE A 43 1.25 5.50 -0.83
N ASP A 44 1.39 6.76 -1.23
CA ASP A 44 0.59 7.37 -2.30
C ASP A 44 0.82 6.66 -3.66
N GLU A 45 2.05 6.21 -3.93
CA GLU A 45 2.39 5.43 -5.13
C GLU A 45 1.71 4.04 -5.15
N ILE A 46 1.65 3.36 -4.00
CA ILE A 46 0.86 2.12 -3.85
C ILE A 46 -0.60 2.38 -4.21
N PHE A 47 -1.20 3.46 -3.70
CA PHE A 47 -2.60 3.79 -3.99
C PHE A 47 -2.84 4.20 -5.43
N ALA A 48 -1.89 4.88 -6.07
CA ALA A 48 -1.93 5.13 -7.51
C ALA A 48 -1.96 3.81 -8.29
N CYS A 49 -1.18 2.81 -7.87
CA CYS A 49 -1.19 1.47 -8.48
C CYS A 49 -2.56 0.79 -8.30
N LEU A 50 -3.13 0.82 -7.09
CA LEU A 50 -4.43 0.23 -6.79
C LEU A 50 -5.56 0.88 -7.60
N LYS A 51 -5.58 2.22 -7.72
CA LYS A 51 -6.53 2.95 -8.57
C LYS A 51 -6.43 2.52 -10.04
N CYS A 52 -5.22 2.36 -10.57
CA CYS A 52 -5.00 1.87 -11.93
C CYS A 52 -5.46 0.41 -12.11
N LEU A 53 -5.35 -0.40 -11.06
CA LEU A 53 -5.68 -1.82 -11.07
C LEU A 53 -7.12 -2.14 -10.63
N LYS A 54 -7.94 -1.14 -10.30
CA LYS A 54 -9.31 -1.28 -9.75
C LYS A 54 -10.14 -2.38 -10.44
N ASP A 55 -10.24 -2.33 -11.77
CA ASP A 55 -11.05 -3.31 -12.53
C ASP A 55 -10.55 -4.76 -12.41
N SER A 56 -9.32 -4.97 -11.94
CA SER A 56 -8.78 -6.32 -11.71
C SER A 56 -9.39 -6.99 -10.49
N PHE A 57 -9.90 -6.21 -9.53
CA PHE A 57 -10.52 -6.73 -8.30
C PHE A 57 -11.99 -7.11 -8.51
N TYR A 58 -12.65 -6.54 -9.52
CA TYR A 58 -14.06 -6.82 -9.83
C TYR A 58 -14.25 -8.05 -10.72
N LYS A 59 -13.16 -8.72 -11.07
CA LYS A 59 -13.21 -9.98 -11.83
C LYS A 59 -13.51 -11.13 -10.89
N GLU A 60 -14.24 -12.13 -11.38
CA GLU A 60 -14.52 -13.37 -10.64
C GLU A 60 -13.24 -14.04 -10.12
N ASN A 61 -12.14 -13.94 -10.88
CA ASN A 61 -10.83 -14.45 -10.50
C ASN A 61 -9.83 -13.31 -10.33
N ILE A 62 -9.45 -13.05 -9.09
CA ILE A 62 -8.38 -12.11 -8.74
C ILE A 62 -7.04 -12.85 -8.78
N SER A 63 -6.02 -12.20 -9.33
CA SER A 63 -4.66 -12.74 -9.36
C SER A 63 -4.17 -12.99 -7.93
N ARG A 64 -3.74 -14.24 -7.65
CA ARG A 64 -3.12 -14.59 -6.37
C ARG A 64 -1.86 -13.78 -6.11
N ASP A 65 -1.06 -13.51 -7.14
CA ASP A 65 0.15 -12.70 -7.03
C ASP A 65 -0.18 -11.27 -6.61
N LEU A 66 -1.22 -10.67 -7.21
CA LEU A 66 -1.69 -9.33 -6.84
C LEU A 66 -2.10 -9.27 -5.35
N LEU A 67 -2.85 -10.27 -4.88
CA LEU A 67 -3.22 -10.34 -3.46
C LEU A 67 -2.02 -10.58 -2.56
N ALA A 68 -1.07 -11.42 -2.97
CA ALA A 68 0.14 -11.71 -2.22
C ALA A 68 1.03 -10.46 -2.08
N ASP A 69 1.15 -9.65 -3.13
CA ASP A 69 1.90 -8.39 -3.10
C ASP A 69 1.28 -7.40 -2.11
N ILE A 70 -0.04 -7.22 -2.13
CA ILE A 70 -0.76 -6.34 -1.20
C ILE A 70 -0.64 -6.84 0.25
N GLN A 71 -0.81 -8.15 0.45
CA GLN A 71 -0.65 -8.77 1.76
C GLN A 71 0.77 -8.63 2.30
N SER A 72 1.79 -8.67 1.44
CA SER A 72 3.17 -8.46 1.85
C SER A 72 3.38 -7.03 2.38
N ILE A 73 2.77 -6.03 1.74
CA ILE A 73 2.78 -4.63 2.20
C ILE A 73 2.09 -4.52 3.57
N GLN A 74 0.90 -5.10 3.73
CA GLN A 74 0.17 -5.08 5.00
C GLN A 74 0.96 -5.77 6.13
N ALA A 75 1.46 -6.97 5.88
CA ALA A 75 2.20 -7.75 6.87
C ALA A 75 3.47 -7.02 7.33
N GLN A 76 4.24 -6.45 6.39
CA GLN A 76 5.45 -5.72 6.74
C GLN A 76 5.14 -4.43 7.52
N SER A 77 4.00 -3.79 7.25
CA SER A 77 3.52 -2.63 8.03
C SER A 77 3.18 -3.01 9.47
N ILE A 78 2.46 -4.12 9.67
CA ILE A 78 2.14 -4.65 11.01
C ILE A 78 3.41 -4.97 11.80
N LEU A 79 4.40 -5.60 11.15
CA LEU A 79 5.69 -5.91 11.78
C LEU A 79 6.41 -4.63 12.25
N TYR A 80 6.41 -3.59 11.42
CA TYR A 80 7.02 -2.30 11.77
C TYR A 80 6.33 -1.64 12.97
N ILE A 81 4.99 -1.65 13.01
CA ILE A 81 4.21 -1.10 14.12
C ILE A 81 4.54 -1.82 15.43
N HIS A 82 4.63 -3.15 15.42
CA HIS A 82 4.96 -3.94 16.61
C HIS A 82 6.38 -3.73 17.13
N GLN A 83 7.31 -3.32 16.27
CA GLN A 83 8.68 -2.98 16.67
C GLN A 83 8.76 -1.64 17.43
N LYS A 84 7.65 -0.86 17.47
CA LYS A 84 7.56 0.45 18.14
C LYS A 84 8.59 1.45 17.62
N GLU A 85 8.84 1.40 16.32
CA GLU A 85 9.74 2.30 15.61
C GLU A 85 9.16 3.73 15.52
N THR A 86 10.02 4.70 15.20
CA THR A 86 9.72 6.15 15.20
C THR A 86 8.42 6.52 14.48
N TYR A 87 8.13 5.90 13.33
CA TYR A 87 6.96 6.25 12.50
C TYR A 87 5.76 5.33 12.72
N GLY A 88 5.75 4.52 13.79
CA GLY A 88 4.76 3.46 14.00
C GLY A 88 3.30 3.91 13.93
N GLU A 89 2.96 5.08 14.48
CA GLU A 89 1.61 5.65 14.40
C GLU A 89 1.18 5.94 12.96
N ARG A 90 2.06 6.57 12.17
CA ARG A 90 1.80 6.88 10.76
C ARG A 90 1.62 5.62 9.92
N ILE A 91 2.48 4.63 10.14
CA ILE A 91 2.37 3.33 9.45
C ILE A 91 1.08 2.58 9.89
N GLY A 92 0.64 2.76 11.13
CA GLY A 92 -0.66 2.31 11.61
C GLY A 92 -1.81 2.84 10.76
N ILE A 93 -1.85 4.16 10.55
CA ILE A 93 -2.84 4.82 9.70
C ILE A 93 -2.81 4.28 8.28
N TYR A 94 -1.63 4.18 7.67
CA TYR A 94 -1.47 3.64 6.31
C TYR A 94 -1.96 2.19 6.20
N THR A 95 -1.71 1.38 7.23
CA THR A 95 -2.15 -0.02 7.28
C THR A 95 -3.68 -0.10 7.36
N GLU A 96 -4.30 0.75 8.17
CA GLU A 96 -5.76 0.83 8.31
C GLU A 96 -6.42 1.23 6.99
N VAL A 97 -5.96 2.32 6.38
CA VAL A 97 -6.46 2.84 5.09
C VAL A 97 -6.31 1.81 3.97
N LEU A 98 -5.17 1.11 3.90
CA LEU A 98 -4.95 0.02 2.94
C LEU A 98 -5.90 -1.15 3.16
N SER A 99 -6.17 -1.50 4.42
CA SER A 99 -7.05 -2.62 4.78
C SER A 99 -8.50 -2.33 4.42
N GLU A 100 -9.01 -1.14 4.78
CA GLU A 100 -10.37 -0.72 4.43
C GLU A 100 -10.55 -0.66 2.91
N THR A 101 -9.60 -0.05 2.21
CA THR A 101 -9.64 0.04 0.73
C THR A 101 -9.65 -1.33 0.08
N LEU A 102 -8.86 -2.29 0.58
CA LEU A 102 -8.84 -3.64 0.05
C LEU A 102 -10.19 -4.34 0.24
N VAL A 103 -10.81 -4.22 1.42
CA VAL A 103 -12.15 -4.77 1.67
C VAL A 103 -13.15 -4.20 0.68
N TYR A 104 -13.18 -2.88 0.51
CA TYR A 104 -14.08 -2.20 -0.42
C TYR A 104 -13.86 -2.55 -1.89
N LEU A 105 -12.60 -2.73 -2.31
CA LEU A 105 -12.29 -3.23 -3.65
C LEU A 105 -12.83 -4.63 -3.89
N LEU A 106 -12.75 -5.51 -2.88
CA LEU A 106 -13.24 -6.89 -2.96
C LEU A 106 -14.78 -6.97 -2.91
N GLU A 107 -15.43 -6.06 -2.19
CA GLU A 107 -16.90 -5.94 -2.13
C GLU A 107 -17.50 -5.22 -3.34
N ASN A 108 -16.67 -4.65 -4.23
CA ASN A 108 -17.09 -3.88 -5.39
C ASN A 108 -18.03 -2.70 -5.02
N VAL A 109 -17.66 -1.97 -3.96
CA VAL A 109 -18.39 -0.76 -3.55
C VAL A 109 -18.15 0.38 -4.55
N GLU A 110 -19.05 1.38 -4.55
CA GLU A 110 -19.01 2.50 -5.50
C GLU A 110 -17.75 3.37 -5.34
N GLN A 111 -17.35 3.64 -4.09
CA GLN A 111 -16.24 4.53 -3.74
C GLN A 111 -15.16 3.80 -2.92
N PRO A 112 -14.42 2.84 -3.51
CA PRO A 112 -13.55 1.97 -2.73
C PRO A 112 -12.30 2.67 -2.17
N PHE A 113 -12.00 3.89 -2.61
CA PHE A 113 -10.83 4.67 -2.19
C PHE A 113 -11.15 5.80 -1.21
N VAL A 114 -12.39 5.89 -0.71
CA VAL A 114 -12.81 7.00 0.16
C VAL A 114 -11.94 7.14 1.42
N ALA A 115 -11.49 6.03 2.00
CA ALA A 115 -10.58 6.03 3.14
C ALA A 115 -9.25 6.72 2.81
N TYR A 116 -8.70 6.48 1.62
CA TYR A 116 -7.48 7.12 1.15
C TYR A 116 -7.72 8.57 0.69
N ASP A 117 -8.84 8.86 0.04
CA ASP A 117 -9.09 10.21 -0.44
C ASP A 117 -9.22 11.23 0.72
N HIS A 118 -9.54 10.75 1.93
CA HIS A 118 -9.74 11.58 3.12
C HIS A 118 -8.76 11.30 4.29
N TYR A 119 -7.75 10.42 4.14
CA TYR A 119 -6.96 10.00 5.32
C TYR A 119 -6.22 11.16 6.00
N LYS A 120 -5.70 12.14 5.24
CA LYS A 120 -4.99 13.28 5.83
C LYS A 120 -5.90 14.14 6.70
N GLU A 121 -7.16 14.31 6.27
CA GLU A 121 -8.19 15.05 7.01
C GLU A 121 -8.64 14.26 8.23
N ASN A 122 -8.89 12.96 8.08
CA ASN A 122 -9.41 12.09 9.13
C ASN A 122 -8.43 11.89 10.30
N TYR A 123 -7.13 11.99 10.03
CA TYR A 123 -6.07 11.77 11.01
C TYR A 123 -5.29 13.03 11.38
N ASP A 124 -5.79 14.22 11.00
CA ASP A 124 -5.14 15.52 11.28
C ASP A 124 -3.65 15.60 10.86
N LEU A 125 -3.30 14.94 9.75
CA LEU A 125 -1.94 14.94 9.22
C LEU A 125 -1.70 16.27 8.47
N LYS A 126 -1.03 17.22 9.14
CA LYS A 126 -0.69 18.55 8.61
C LYS A 126 0.71 18.61 8.00
#